data_AF-A0A2A2F8V0-F1
#
_entry.id   AF-A0A2A2F8V0-F1
#
_cell.length_a   1.000
_cell.length_b   1.000
_cell.length_c   1.000
_cell.angle_alpha   90.00
_cell.angle_beta   90.00
_cell.angle_gamma   90.00
#
_symmetry.space_group_name_H-M   'P 1'
#
loop_
_entity.id
_entity.type
_entity.pdbx_description
1 polymer ?
#
loop_
_entity_poly.entity_id
_entity_poly.type
_entity_poly.pdbx_seq_one_letter_code
_entity_poly.pdbx_strand_id
1 'polypeptide(L)'
;MDIERSDMSILDKTAELLTGKKKQSSADLWAAHQEVQNRLGEIEREVKAIKSRDLEAARETGTAEQVRALESQLEALQSEERTLLARRSRIFKERQNARADEAVRDAAKTKKALNEAVSHAEQLREQLAAAESEVNRQMTGLREMRQMAGNNAALDLDSGLAQRLAFVIVGPGNHRTTVGDRDRLAREFAPPKRQPQPAAQAKGGLVKEGTA
;
A
#
# COMPACT_ATOMS: atom_id res chain seq x y z
N MET A 1 9.58 11.73 9.20
CA MET A 1 10.72 10.83 9.50
C MET A 1 10.11 9.62 10.15
N ASP A 2 9.70 8.66 9.33
CA ASP A 2 9.01 7.47 9.83
C ASP A 2 10.05 6.45 10.27
N ILE A 3 9.98 6.12 11.55
CA ILE A 3 10.77 5.07 12.17
C ILE A 3 10.15 3.76 11.69
N GLU A 4 10.74 3.14 10.67
CA GLU A 4 10.45 1.77 10.28
C GLU A 4 10.74 0.86 11.48
N ARG A 5 9.68 0.53 12.23
CA ARG A 5 9.71 -0.58 13.18
C ARG A 5 9.94 -1.85 12.35
N SER A 6 11.19 -2.29 12.34
CA SER A 6 11.59 -3.58 11.81
C SER A 6 10.82 -4.67 12.57
N ASP A 7 9.75 -5.20 11.96
CA ASP A 7 8.99 -6.32 12.50
C ASP A 7 9.90 -7.55 12.55
N MET A 8 10.51 -7.78 13.71
CA MET A 8 11.27 -9.00 13.97
C MET A 8 10.37 -10.22 13.82
N SER A 9 10.84 -11.20 13.06
CA SER A 9 10.18 -12.50 12.93
C SER A 9 10.02 -13.15 14.30
N ILE A 10 8.95 -13.93 14.50
CA ILE A 10 8.75 -14.74 15.71
C ILE A 10 9.98 -15.62 15.97
N LEU A 11 10.62 -16.11 14.90
CA LEU A 11 11.86 -16.90 14.96
C LEU A 11 13.04 -16.08 15.50
N ASP A 12 13.15 -14.81 15.14
CA ASP A 12 14.20 -13.92 15.66
C ASP A 12 14.00 -13.66 17.15
N LYS A 13 12.74 -13.46 17.59
CA LYS A 13 12.39 -13.32 19.01
C LYS A 13 12.67 -14.59 19.82
N THR A 14 12.39 -15.76 19.26
CA THR A 14 12.69 -17.04 19.93
C THR A 14 14.19 -17.30 20.00
N ALA A 15 14.94 -16.99 18.95
CA ALA A 15 16.40 -17.08 18.97
C ALA A 15 17.03 -16.12 19.99
N GLU A 16 16.51 -14.89 20.12
CA GLU A 16 16.95 -13.92 21.12
C GLU A 16 16.65 -14.42 22.55
N LEU A 17 15.48 -15.01 22.78
CA LEU A 17 15.13 -15.62 24.07
C LEU A 17 16.00 -16.84 24.42
N LEU A 18 16.33 -17.68 23.44
CA LEU A 18 17.12 -18.90 23.65
C LEU A 18 18.62 -18.61 23.82
N THR A 19 19.14 -17.58 23.15
CA THR A 19 20.58 -17.25 23.17
C THR A 19 20.93 -16.08 24.10
N GLY A 20 19.93 -15.34 24.57
CA GLY A 20 20.10 -14.11 25.35
C GLY A 20 20.78 -12.97 24.56
N LYS A 21 20.98 -13.14 23.25
CA LYS A 21 21.72 -12.21 22.39
C LYS A 21 20.85 -11.77 21.25
N LYS A 22 20.61 -10.46 21.18
CA LYS A 22 19.98 -9.82 20.02
C LYS A 22 20.84 -10.06 18.78
N LYS A 23 20.24 -10.52 17.68
CA LYS A 23 20.92 -10.56 16.38
C LYS A 23 21.32 -9.13 16.02
N GLN A 24 22.63 -8.89 15.89
CA GLN A 24 23.15 -7.59 15.47
C GLN A 24 22.90 -7.39 13.97
N SER A 25 22.49 -6.18 13.60
CA SER A 25 22.33 -5.82 12.18
C SER A 25 23.68 -5.69 11.48
N SER A 26 23.70 -5.71 10.15
CA SER A 26 24.92 -5.39 9.39
C SER A 26 25.44 -3.97 9.72
N ALA A 27 24.56 -3.04 10.12
CA ALA A 27 24.95 -1.68 10.47
C ALA A 27 25.66 -1.64 11.84
N ASP A 28 25.11 -2.32 12.85
CA ASP A 28 25.72 -2.42 14.18
C ASP A 28 27.11 -3.07 14.11
N LEU A 29 27.23 -4.14 13.32
CA LEU A 29 28.50 -4.84 13.09
C LEU A 29 29.52 -3.97 12.33
N TRP A 30 29.06 -3.07 11.46
CA TRP A 30 29.95 -2.11 10.81
C TRP A 30 30.47 -1.06 11.79
N ALA A 31 29.60 -0.54 12.67
CA ALA A 31 30.02 0.39 13.72
C ALA A 31 31.06 -0.26 14.66
N ALA A 32 30.80 -1.49 15.11
CA ALA A 32 31.75 -2.25 15.92
C ALA A 32 33.08 -2.52 15.20
N HIS A 33 33.05 -2.74 13.88
CA HIS A 33 34.27 -2.85 13.09
C HIS A 33 35.07 -1.54 13.08
N GLN A 34 34.41 -0.38 12.94
CA GLN A 34 35.10 0.92 12.99
C GLN A 34 35.71 1.18 14.37
N GLU A 35 35.01 0.88 15.45
CA GLU A 35 35.53 0.98 16.81
C GLU A 35 36.82 0.16 16.99
N VAL A 36 36.81 -1.10 16.54
CA VAL A 36 37.99 -1.98 16.59
C VAL A 36 39.14 -1.44 15.74
N GLN A 37 38.85 -0.90 14.55
CA GLN A 37 39.88 -0.29 13.68
C GLN A 37 40.50 0.95 14.33
N ASN A 38 39.67 1.81 14.93
CA ASN A 38 40.15 3.01 15.62
C ASN A 38 41.09 2.64 16.78
N ARG A 39 40.69 1.65 17.60
CA ARG A 39 41.53 1.19 18.72
C ARG A 39 42.83 0.55 18.25
N LEU A 40 42.80 -0.24 17.17
CA LEU A 40 44.04 -0.77 16.58
C LEU A 40 44.99 0.36 16.12
N GLY A 41 44.46 1.43 15.51
CA GLY A 41 45.26 2.60 15.13
C GLY A 41 45.76 3.43 16.31
N GLU A 42 45.08 3.41 17.46
CA GLU A 42 45.59 3.97 18.72
C GLU A 42 46.74 3.13 19.27
N ILE A 43 46.56 1.80 19.37
CA ILE A 43 47.60 0.88 19.83
C ILE A 43 48.86 1.01 18.96
N GLU A 44 48.72 1.10 17.64
CA GLU A 44 49.87 1.28 16.74
C GLU A 44 50.65 2.58 17.08
N ARG A 45 49.95 3.68 17.36
CA ARG A 45 50.56 4.95 17.77
C ARG A 45 51.22 4.86 19.14
N GLU A 46 50.58 4.21 20.11
CA GLU A 46 51.09 4.01 21.47
C GLU A 46 52.36 3.13 21.45
N VAL A 47 52.30 1.98 20.76
CA VAL A 47 53.45 1.07 20.61
C VAL A 47 54.62 1.77 19.93
N LYS A 48 54.35 2.59 18.90
CA LYS A 48 55.39 3.39 18.24
C LYS A 48 56.00 4.41 19.18
N ALA A 49 55.19 5.15 19.94
CA ALA A 49 55.66 6.15 20.90
C ALA A 49 56.53 5.52 22.00
N ILE A 50 56.08 4.40 22.57
CA ILE A 50 56.84 3.69 23.59
C ILE A 50 58.17 3.21 23.02
N LYS A 51 58.17 2.53 21.86
CA LYS A 51 59.40 1.96 21.29
C LYS A 51 60.44 3.00 20.88
N SER A 52 60.02 4.08 20.21
CA SER A 52 60.96 5.02 19.57
C SER A 52 61.26 6.27 20.41
N ARG A 53 60.73 6.38 21.63
CA ARG A 53 60.91 7.57 22.46
C ARG A 53 61.07 7.18 23.91
N ASP A 54 60.07 6.54 24.49
CA ASP A 54 60.02 6.37 25.94
C ASP A 54 61.00 5.28 26.38
N LEU A 55 61.09 4.18 25.63
CA LEU A 55 61.97 3.06 25.94
C LEU A 55 63.44 3.37 25.62
N GLU A 56 63.69 4.14 24.55
CA GLU A 56 65.03 4.67 24.25
C GLU A 56 65.50 5.64 25.35
N ALA A 57 64.68 6.64 25.71
CA ALA A 57 65.00 7.60 26.77
C ALA A 57 65.20 6.91 28.15
N ALA A 58 64.36 5.92 28.47
CA ALA A 58 64.47 5.16 29.72
C ALA A 58 65.73 4.27 29.76
N ARG A 59 66.22 3.80 28.61
CA ARG A 59 67.49 3.05 28.53
C ARG A 59 68.71 3.94 28.69
N GLU A 60 68.65 5.18 28.21
CA GLU A 60 69.75 6.14 28.30
C GLU A 60 69.88 6.80 29.68
N THR A 61 68.74 7.14 30.29
CA THR A 61 68.71 8.00 31.48
C THR A 61 67.83 7.48 32.61
N GLY A 62 67.08 6.42 32.38
CA GLY A 62 66.06 5.91 33.29
C GLY A 62 66.54 4.83 34.26
N THR A 63 65.64 4.44 35.16
CA THR A 63 65.86 3.32 36.08
C THR A 63 65.47 1.98 35.44
N ALA A 64 66.04 0.88 35.94
CA ALA A 64 65.66 -0.46 35.49
C ALA A 64 64.17 -0.76 35.70
N GLU A 65 63.53 -0.14 36.70
CA GLU A 65 62.09 -0.27 36.94
C GLU A 65 61.26 0.42 35.85
N GLN A 66 61.70 1.59 35.37
CA GLN A 66 61.02 2.31 34.28
C GLN A 66 61.07 1.51 32.98
N VAL A 67 62.22 0.92 32.65
CA VAL A 67 62.35 0.07 31.46
C VAL A 67 61.42 -1.14 31.54
N ARG A 68 61.38 -1.83 32.70
CA ARG A 68 60.48 -2.98 32.91
C ARG A 68 59.00 -2.59 32.82
N ALA A 69 58.62 -1.43 33.34
CA ALA A 69 57.25 -0.94 33.26
C ALA A 69 56.82 -0.71 31.81
N LEU A 70 57.68 -0.09 30.99
CA LEU A 70 57.43 0.13 29.56
C LEU A 70 57.38 -1.17 28.76
N GLU A 71 58.24 -2.14 29.07
CA GLU A 71 58.21 -3.48 28.46
C GLU A 71 56.91 -4.22 28.79
N SER A 72 56.46 -4.16 30.06
CA SER A 72 55.17 -4.74 30.47
C SER A 72 53.99 -4.06 29.77
N GLN A 73 54.02 -2.74 29.60
CA GLN A 73 53.00 -2.01 28.84
C GLN A 73 52.97 -2.43 27.36
N LEU A 74 54.13 -2.63 26.74
CA LEU A 74 54.20 -3.15 25.36
C LEU A 74 53.59 -4.54 25.23
N GLU A 75 53.87 -5.45 26.16
CA GLU A 75 53.25 -6.78 26.17
C GLU A 75 51.74 -6.72 26.32
N ALA A 76 51.23 -5.84 27.20
CA ALA A 76 49.81 -5.61 27.37
C ALA A 76 49.16 -5.11 26.06
N LEU A 77 49.75 -4.10 25.42
CA LEU A 77 49.26 -3.56 24.14
C LEU A 77 49.28 -4.61 23.01
N GLN A 78 50.32 -5.45 22.94
CA GLN A 78 50.37 -6.55 21.96
C GLN A 78 49.32 -7.62 22.21
N SER A 79 49.01 -7.91 23.48
CA SER A 79 47.94 -8.85 23.84
C SER A 79 46.56 -8.30 23.47
N GLU A 80 46.34 -6.99 23.66
CA GLU A 80 45.14 -6.28 23.25
C GLU A 80 44.98 -6.31 21.73
N GLU A 81 46.06 -6.00 20.99
CA GLU A 81 46.09 -6.04 19.52
C GLU A 81 45.68 -7.41 18.98
N ARG A 82 46.26 -8.50 19.51
CA ARG A 82 45.90 -9.87 19.11
C ARG A 82 44.41 -10.16 19.33
N THR A 83 43.87 -9.71 20.46
CA THR A 83 42.45 -9.87 20.80
C THR A 83 41.55 -9.08 19.85
N LEU A 84 41.92 -7.84 19.54
CA LEU A 84 41.19 -6.98 18.61
C LEU A 84 41.24 -7.49 17.17
N LEU A 85 42.37 -8.03 16.71
CA LEU A 85 42.47 -8.65 15.39
C LEU A 85 41.57 -9.89 15.26
N ALA A 86 41.52 -10.73 16.31
CA ALA A 86 40.59 -11.86 16.36
C ALA A 86 39.13 -11.39 16.34
N ARG A 87 38.80 -10.36 17.14
CA ARG A 87 37.47 -9.73 17.16
C ARG A 87 37.10 -9.15 15.79
N ARG A 88 38.03 -8.50 15.10
CA ARG A 88 37.82 -7.93 13.75
C ARG A 88 37.47 -9.01 12.73
N SER A 89 38.22 -10.11 12.71
CA SER A 89 37.95 -11.24 11.81
C SER A 89 36.57 -11.83 12.05
N ARG A 90 36.18 -11.95 13.33
CA ARG A 90 34.85 -12.42 13.72
C ARG A 90 33.73 -11.47 13.26
N ILE A 91 33.86 -10.17 13.53
CA ILE A 91 32.88 -9.15 13.10
C ILE A 91 32.69 -9.17 11.58
N PHE A 92 33.78 -9.35 10.82
CA PHE A 92 33.69 -9.44 9.37
C PHE A 92 32.80 -10.61 8.90
N LYS A 93 33.00 -11.80 9.47
CA LYS A 93 32.19 -12.99 9.16
C LYS A 93 30.73 -12.81 9.59
N GLU A 94 30.52 -12.31 10.81
CA GLU A 94 29.17 -12.03 11.33
C GLU A 94 28.43 -11.03 10.44
N ARG A 95 29.12 -10.00 9.95
CA ARG A 95 28.53 -8.98 9.05
C ARG A 95 28.17 -9.56 7.69
N GLN A 96 29.02 -10.42 7.12
CA GLN A 96 28.71 -11.08 5.85
C GLN A 96 27.44 -11.93 5.97
N ASN A 97 27.30 -12.68 7.07
CA ASN A 97 26.12 -13.47 7.35
C ASN A 97 24.89 -12.58 7.58
N ALA A 98 25.01 -11.51 8.37
CA ALA A 98 23.93 -10.57 8.62
C ALA A 98 23.41 -9.94 7.31
N ARG A 99 24.31 -9.57 6.38
CA ARG A 99 23.94 -9.05 5.06
C ARG A 99 23.18 -10.07 4.20
N ALA A 100 23.60 -11.33 4.23
CA ALA A 100 22.89 -12.39 3.52
C ALA A 100 21.47 -12.57 4.10
N ASP A 101 21.35 -12.63 5.44
CA ASP A 101 20.06 -12.74 6.14
C ASP A 101 19.14 -11.54 5.87
N GLU A 102 19.68 -10.33 5.82
CA GLU A 102 18.96 -9.10 5.48
C GLU A 102 18.47 -9.14 4.03
N ALA A 103 19.34 -9.48 3.08
CA ALA A 103 18.99 -9.56 1.66
C ALA A 103 17.90 -10.60 1.38
N VAL A 104 17.93 -11.75 2.05
CA VAL A 104 16.87 -12.78 1.94
C VAL A 104 15.53 -12.25 2.46
N ARG A 105 15.53 -11.55 3.60
CA ARG A 105 14.32 -10.94 4.16
C ARG A 105 13.76 -9.86 3.25
N ASP A 106 14.60 -9.02 2.68
CA ASP A 106 14.18 -7.96 1.76
C ASP A 106 13.64 -8.54 0.46
N ALA A 107 14.27 -9.59 -0.08
CA ALA A 107 13.76 -10.32 -1.25
C ALA A 107 12.38 -10.97 -0.97
N ALA A 108 12.17 -11.50 0.23
CA ALA A 108 10.88 -12.05 0.62
C ALA A 108 9.79 -10.97 0.70
N LYS A 109 10.11 -9.79 1.26
CA LYS A 109 9.20 -8.64 1.31
C LYS A 109 8.84 -8.14 -0.07
N THR A 110 9.82 -7.96 -0.96
CA THR A 110 9.57 -7.49 -2.34
C THR A 110 8.75 -8.50 -3.12
N LYS A 111 9.02 -9.80 -2.98
CA LYS A 111 8.19 -10.86 -3.58
C LYS A 111 6.74 -10.81 -3.08
N LYS A 112 6.52 -10.62 -1.78
CA LYS A 112 5.17 -10.50 -1.21
C LYS A 112 4.43 -9.29 -1.78
N ALA A 113 5.07 -8.12 -1.78
CA ALA A 113 4.50 -6.90 -2.34
C ALA A 113 4.17 -7.04 -3.84
N LEU A 114 5.04 -7.73 -4.60
CA LEU A 114 4.80 -8.01 -6.01
C LEU A 114 3.56 -8.89 -6.21
N ASN A 115 3.41 -9.95 -5.42
CA ASN A 115 2.23 -10.83 -5.50
C ASN A 115 0.94 -10.08 -5.16
N GLU A 116 0.97 -9.22 -4.14
CA GLU A 116 -0.17 -8.36 -3.78
C GLU A 116 -0.53 -7.41 -4.93
N ALA A 117 0.47 -6.77 -5.55
CA ALA A 117 0.26 -5.88 -6.69
C ALA A 117 -0.32 -6.61 -7.92
N VAL A 118 0.15 -7.83 -8.21
CA VAL A 118 -0.37 -8.66 -9.30
C VAL A 118 -1.84 -9.01 -9.04
N SER A 119 -2.17 -9.46 -7.83
CA SER A 119 -3.55 -9.79 -7.47
C SER A 119 -4.48 -8.58 -7.57
N HIS A 120 -4.02 -7.40 -7.12
CA HIS A 120 -4.77 -6.15 -7.30
C HIS A 120 -4.97 -5.80 -8.78
N ALA A 121 -3.97 -6.00 -9.63
CA ALA A 121 -4.09 -5.73 -11.07
C ALA A 121 -5.08 -6.68 -11.77
N GLU A 122 -5.14 -7.95 -11.36
CA GLU A 122 -6.11 -8.92 -11.85
C GLU A 122 -7.55 -8.51 -11.48
N GLN A 123 -7.77 -8.13 -10.22
CA GLN A 123 -9.08 -7.62 -9.77
C GLN A 123 -9.52 -6.38 -10.55
N LEU A 124 -8.61 -5.45 -10.82
CA LEU A 124 -8.91 -4.26 -11.64
C LEU A 124 -9.26 -4.63 -13.08
N ARG A 125 -8.60 -5.64 -13.66
CA ARG A 125 -8.94 -6.14 -15.01
C ARG A 125 -10.34 -6.75 -15.06
N GLU A 126 -10.72 -7.54 -14.05
CA GLU A 126 -12.06 -8.10 -13.95
C GLU A 126 -13.13 -7.01 -13.82
N GLN A 127 -12.88 -6.01 -12.98
CA GLN A 127 -13.77 -4.86 -12.81
C GLN A 127 -13.92 -4.05 -14.11
N LEU A 128 -12.82 -3.86 -14.85
CA LEU A 128 -12.85 -3.19 -16.15
C LEU A 128 -13.68 -3.98 -17.17
N ALA A 129 -13.46 -5.29 -17.29
CA ALA A 129 -14.23 -6.14 -18.18
C ALA A 129 -15.74 -6.14 -17.84
N ALA A 130 -16.08 -6.14 -16.55
CA ALA A 130 -17.46 -6.02 -16.10
C ALA A 130 -18.08 -4.66 -16.49
N ALA A 131 -17.33 -3.57 -16.32
CA ALA A 131 -17.77 -2.23 -16.72
C ALA A 131 -17.96 -2.10 -18.24
N GLU A 132 -17.04 -2.65 -19.04
CA GLU A 132 -17.16 -2.68 -20.51
C GLU A 132 -18.39 -3.46 -20.96
N SER A 133 -18.66 -4.61 -20.34
CA SER A 133 -19.86 -5.39 -20.61
C SER A 133 -21.14 -4.62 -20.29
N GLU A 134 -21.18 -3.90 -19.17
CA GLU A 134 -22.35 -3.10 -18.78
C GLU A 134 -22.58 -1.93 -19.74
N VAL A 135 -21.52 -1.22 -20.15
CA VAL A 135 -21.61 -0.15 -21.15
C VAL A 135 -22.15 -0.70 -22.48
N ASN A 136 -21.66 -1.85 -22.94
CA ASN A 136 -22.15 -2.49 -24.17
C ASN A 136 -23.62 -2.89 -24.08
N ARG A 137 -24.06 -3.38 -22.91
CA ARG A 137 -25.47 -3.72 -22.66
C ARG A 137 -26.36 -2.48 -22.72
N GLN A 138 -25.95 -1.40 -22.05
CA GLN A 138 -26.68 -0.14 -22.06
C GLN A 138 -26.74 0.48 -23.47
N MET A 139 -25.63 0.45 -24.21
CA MET A 139 -25.58 0.92 -25.60
C MET A 139 -26.49 0.13 -26.53
N THR A 140 -26.55 -1.20 -26.36
CA THR A 140 -27.48 -2.05 -27.13
C THR A 140 -28.92 -1.71 -26.80
N GLY A 141 -29.29 -1.59 -25.52
CA GLY A 141 -30.63 -1.20 -25.10
C GLY A 141 -31.04 0.18 -25.63
N LEU A 142 -30.12 1.16 -25.65
CA LEU A 142 -30.36 2.48 -26.25
C LEU A 142 -30.62 2.39 -27.77
N ARG A 143 -29.90 1.53 -28.50
CA ARG A 143 -30.13 1.32 -29.94
C ARG A 143 -31.50 0.68 -30.21
N GLU A 144 -31.87 -0.33 -29.43
CA GLU A 144 -33.18 -1.00 -29.55
C GLU A 144 -34.33 -0.03 -29.26
N MET A 145 -34.24 0.76 -28.18
CA MET A 145 -35.23 1.81 -27.87
C MET A 145 -35.34 2.83 -29.01
N ARG A 146 -34.22 3.24 -29.61
CA ARG A 146 -34.22 4.15 -30.76
C ARG A 146 -34.89 3.53 -32.00
N GLN A 147 -34.66 2.24 -32.27
CA GLN A 147 -35.32 1.54 -33.38
C GLN A 147 -36.82 1.39 -33.15
N MET A 148 -37.26 1.07 -31.93
CA MET A 148 -38.68 1.02 -31.58
C MET A 148 -39.35 2.39 -31.71
N ALA A 149 -38.66 3.47 -31.31
CA ALA A 149 -39.16 4.83 -31.50
C ALA A 149 -39.24 5.22 -32.99
N GLY A 150 -38.27 4.82 -33.82
CA GLY A 150 -38.28 5.07 -35.27
C GLY A 150 -39.32 4.26 -36.04
N ASN A 151 -39.63 3.04 -35.60
CA ASN A 151 -40.68 2.20 -36.20
C ASN A 151 -42.10 2.59 -35.73
N ASN A 152 -42.22 3.26 -34.59
CA ASN A 152 -43.45 3.91 -34.14
C ASN A 152 -43.58 5.31 -34.74
N ALA A 153 -43.75 5.40 -36.07
CA ALA A 153 -44.11 6.64 -36.77
C ALA A 153 -45.52 7.20 -36.41
N ALA A 154 -46.13 6.72 -35.33
CA ALA A 154 -47.41 7.19 -34.78
C ALA A 154 -47.26 7.92 -33.44
N LEU A 155 -46.04 8.11 -32.94
CA LEU A 155 -45.77 9.01 -31.83
C LEU A 155 -44.80 10.07 -32.33
N ASP A 156 -45.34 11.13 -32.91
CA ASP A 156 -44.68 12.43 -32.95
C ASP A 156 -44.47 12.87 -31.49
N LEU A 157 -43.43 12.33 -30.87
CA LEU A 157 -42.84 12.91 -29.67
C LEU A 157 -42.27 14.24 -30.11
N ASP A 158 -43.02 15.30 -29.85
CA ASP A 158 -42.60 16.69 -30.04
C ASP A 158 -41.18 16.85 -29.48
N SER A 159 -40.20 16.90 -30.37
CA SER A 159 -38.79 16.87 -30.00
C SER A 159 -38.42 18.12 -29.19
N GLY A 160 -39.19 19.22 -29.34
CA GLY A 160 -39.05 20.41 -28.52
C GLY A 160 -39.50 20.16 -27.07
N LEU A 161 -40.51 19.32 -26.88
CA LEU A 161 -41.03 18.94 -25.56
C LEU A 161 -40.10 17.95 -24.85
N ALA A 162 -39.55 16.99 -25.59
CA ALA A 162 -38.53 16.06 -25.08
C ALA A 162 -37.21 16.78 -24.71
N GLN A 163 -36.76 17.75 -25.52
CA GLN A 163 -35.58 18.57 -25.18
C GLN A 163 -35.81 19.45 -23.96
N ARG A 164 -36.99 20.04 -23.78
CA ARG A 164 -37.34 20.82 -22.59
C ARG A 164 -37.37 19.97 -21.33
N LEU A 165 -37.92 18.76 -21.40
CA LEU A 165 -37.91 17.80 -20.29
C LEU A 165 -36.50 17.34 -19.94
N ALA A 166 -35.67 17.01 -20.95
CA ALA A 166 -34.29 16.63 -20.74
C ALA A 166 -33.44 17.76 -20.12
N PHE A 167 -33.69 19.02 -20.51
CA PHE A 167 -33.03 20.18 -19.92
C PHE A 167 -33.43 20.40 -18.45
N VAL A 168 -34.70 20.18 -18.10
CA VAL A 168 -35.18 20.28 -16.71
C VAL A 168 -34.66 19.16 -15.81
N ILE A 169 -34.46 17.95 -16.38
CA ILE A 169 -34.04 16.77 -15.61
C ILE A 169 -32.51 16.64 -15.52
N VAL A 170 -31.78 17.03 -16.57
CA VAL A 170 -30.33 16.74 -16.73
C VAL A 170 -29.51 18.00 -17.07
N GLY A 171 -30.13 19.16 -17.28
CA GLY A 171 -29.42 20.39 -17.66
C GLY A 171 -28.45 20.88 -16.58
N PRO A 172 -27.28 21.43 -16.95
CA PRO A 172 -26.30 21.93 -16.00
C PRO A 172 -26.75 23.29 -15.45
N GLY A 173 -27.40 23.31 -14.29
CA GLY A 173 -27.69 24.57 -13.58
C GLY A 173 -28.70 24.48 -12.45
N ASN A 174 -28.21 24.41 -11.21
CA ASN A 174 -28.74 24.99 -9.96
C ASN A 174 -30.25 25.35 -9.83
N HIS A 175 -31.18 24.45 -10.17
CA HIS A 175 -32.59 24.64 -9.81
C HIS A 175 -33.09 23.48 -8.94
N ARG A 176 -33.24 23.77 -7.64
CA ARG A 176 -34.09 22.96 -6.75
C ARG A 176 -35.51 23.02 -7.30
N THR A 177 -35.88 22.04 -8.11
CA THR A 177 -37.28 21.84 -8.50
C THR A 177 -38.06 21.50 -7.23
N THR A 178 -38.97 22.38 -6.84
CA THR A 178 -39.81 22.13 -5.66
C THR A 178 -40.97 21.22 -6.04
N VAL A 179 -41.56 20.53 -5.05
CA VAL A 179 -42.74 19.67 -5.25
C VAL A 179 -43.90 20.45 -5.91
N GLY A 180 -44.00 21.76 -5.65
CA GLY A 180 -45.01 22.63 -6.26
C GLY A 180 -44.86 22.82 -7.77
N ASP A 181 -43.64 22.78 -8.31
CA ASP A 181 -43.41 22.92 -9.76
C ASP A 181 -43.81 21.65 -10.51
N ARG A 182 -43.63 20.48 -9.87
CA ARG A 182 -44.09 19.19 -10.40
C ARG A 182 -45.61 19.09 -10.40
N ASP A 183 -46.28 19.56 -9.34
CA ASP A 183 -47.74 19.55 -9.24
C ASP A 183 -48.43 20.53 -10.20
N ARG A 184 -47.79 21.66 -10.50
CA ARG A 184 -48.31 22.63 -11.48
C ARG A 184 -48.27 22.06 -12.91
N LEU A 185 -47.18 21.39 -13.26
CA LEU A 185 -47.05 20.67 -14.52
C LEU A 185 -47.99 19.46 -14.59
N ALA A 186 -48.21 18.72 -13.51
CA ALA A 186 -49.18 17.61 -13.53
C ALA A 186 -50.63 18.06 -13.82
N ARG A 187 -51.00 19.30 -13.45
CA ARG A 187 -52.34 19.86 -13.70
C ARG A 187 -52.52 20.40 -15.12
N GLU A 188 -51.50 21.01 -15.72
CA GLU A 188 -51.55 21.47 -17.11
C GLU A 188 -51.65 20.32 -18.12
N PHE A 189 -51.26 19.11 -17.71
CA PHE A 189 -51.21 17.93 -18.56
C PHE A 189 -52.29 16.87 -18.25
N ALA A 190 -53.33 17.21 -17.47
CA ALA A 190 -54.46 16.31 -17.24
C ALA A 190 -55.40 16.26 -18.46
N PRO A 191 -55.78 15.07 -18.97
CA PRO A 191 -56.66 14.97 -20.13
C PRO A 191 -58.07 15.52 -19.84
N PRO A 192 -58.76 16.15 -20.81
CA PRO A 192 -60.06 16.74 -20.57
C PRO A 192 -61.09 15.68 -20.16
N LYS A 193 -61.88 15.96 -19.11
CA LYS A 193 -62.96 15.07 -18.63
C LYS A 193 -63.94 14.80 -19.78
N ARG A 194 -64.02 13.56 -20.23
CA ARG A 194 -65.04 13.11 -21.20
C ARG A 194 -66.43 13.30 -20.59
N GLN A 195 -67.29 14.07 -21.25
CA GLN A 195 -68.73 14.05 -20.95
C GLN A 195 -69.32 12.69 -21.35
N PRO A 196 -70.19 12.07 -20.54
CA PRO A 196 -70.81 10.80 -20.88
C PRO A 196 -71.86 10.98 -21.98
N GLN A 197 -71.75 10.21 -23.07
CA GLN A 197 -72.81 10.04 -24.07
C GLN A 197 -73.89 9.08 -23.53
N PRO A 198 -75.19 9.30 -23.85
CA PRO A 198 -76.28 8.47 -23.34
C PRO A 198 -76.28 7.07 -23.95
N ALA A 199 -76.60 6.08 -23.12
CA ALA A 199 -76.54 4.66 -23.42
C ALA A 199 -77.49 4.23 -24.55
N ALA A 200 -76.94 3.59 -25.58
CA ALA A 200 -77.71 2.80 -26.53
C ALA A 200 -78.19 1.50 -25.85
N GLN A 201 -79.51 1.34 -25.76
CA GLN A 201 -80.18 0.15 -25.25
C GLN A 201 -79.90 -1.06 -26.16
N ALA A 202 -79.42 -2.16 -25.58
CA ALA A 202 -79.52 -3.46 -26.22
C ALA A 202 -79.67 -4.59 -25.19
N LYS A 203 -80.75 -5.35 -25.39
CA LYS A 203 -81.03 -6.74 -24.97
C LYS A 203 -81.68 -6.97 -23.60
N GLY A 204 -83.01 -7.09 -23.63
CA GLY A 204 -83.77 -7.96 -22.73
C GLY A 204 -84.11 -9.27 -23.42
N GLY A 205 -83.20 -10.25 -23.38
CA GLY A 205 -83.52 -11.66 -23.59
C GLY A 205 -83.55 -12.32 -22.22
N LEU A 206 -84.73 -12.43 -21.61
CA LEU A 206 -84.92 -13.19 -20.38
C LEU A 206 -85.07 -14.67 -20.73
N VAL A 207 -84.17 -15.49 -20.20
CA VAL A 207 -84.42 -16.91 -19.94
C VAL A 207 -84.45 -17.07 -18.43
N LYS A 208 -85.61 -17.44 -17.89
CA LYS A 208 -85.73 -18.05 -16.55
C LYS A 208 -86.86 -19.08 -16.58
N GLU A 209 -86.49 -20.26 -16.07
CA GLU A 209 -87.22 -21.13 -15.11
C GLU A 209 -88.69 -21.48 -15.48
N GLY A 210 -89.09 -22.74 -15.68
CA GLY A 210 -88.97 -23.86 -14.73
C GLY A 210 -90.27 -24.00 -13.92
N THR A 211 -90.90 -25.18 -13.98
CA THR A 211 -92.03 -25.72 -13.17
C THR A 211 -93.47 -25.19 -13.39
N ALA A 212 -94.29 -26.01 -14.06
CA ALA A 212 -95.36 -26.82 -13.45
C ALA A 212 -95.69 -28.01 -14.38
#